data_AF-A0A093ZNU5-F1
#
_entry.id   AF-A0A093ZNU5-F1
#
_cell.length_a   1.000
_cell.length_b   1.000
_cell.length_c   1.000
_cell.angle_alpha   90.00
_cell.angle_beta   90.00
_cell.angle_gamma   90.00
#
_symmetry.space_group_name_H-M   'P 1'
#
loop_
_entity.id
_entity.type
_entity.pdbx_description
1 polymer ?
#
loop_
_entity_poly.entity_id
_entity_poly.type
_entity_poly.pdbx_seq_one_letter_code
_entity_poly.pdbx_strand_id
1 'polypeptide(L)'
;MLVHSSDIVSHSILAEKTDIPVGNVLDKCARDILPASLLDNGKSVMYGPMLEAFAFPNGAEGYDYTPPETQRGLNMMKTTEFGWAIRPPLSEDKSSSMEFSYSGLGAIIRRIVEGNPEMSDLERRVLAQETMRVAFEHLASRVLLALSMPAMKDISTLVVSGGVASNQFLKYMLRSLLDKRGFEGVEVVFPPMSLCTDNAAMIAWTGIEMWEGGWRSGLNMRSLKKWAIDPEAADGGIMGPEGWRRADDTQL
;
A
#
# COMPACT_ATOMS: atom_id res chain seq x y z
N MET A 1 -2.47 -0.36 5.23
CA MET A 1 -3.39 0.46 6.04
C MET A 1 -3.49 1.81 5.36
N LEU A 2 -4.64 2.45 5.43
CA LEU A 2 -4.88 3.82 4.99
C LEU A 2 -5.34 4.61 6.22
N VAL A 3 -4.66 5.70 6.52
CA VAL A 3 -4.85 6.48 7.76
C VAL A 3 -5.08 7.93 7.39
N HIS A 4 -6.08 8.55 8.00
CA HIS A 4 -6.22 9.99 8.03
C HIS A 4 -5.53 10.53 9.28
N SER A 5 -4.55 11.41 9.11
CA SER A 5 -3.82 12.04 10.21
C SER A 5 -4.10 13.54 10.18
N SER A 6 -4.71 14.08 11.23
CA SER A 6 -5.01 15.52 11.34
C SER A 6 -4.01 16.27 12.21
N ASP A 7 -3.34 15.58 13.13
CA ASP A 7 -2.27 16.11 13.97
C ASP A 7 -1.36 14.97 14.47
N ILE A 8 -0.46 15.25 15.42
CA ILE A 8 0.53 14.31 15.96
C ILE A 8 -0.04 13.20 16.86
N VAL A 9 -1.31 13.31 17.28
CA VAL A 9 -1.99 12.34 18.16
C VAL A 9 -3.36 11.89 17.64
N SER A 10 -3.87 12.50 16.57
CA SER A 10 -5.17 12.18 15.97
C SER A 10 -4.99 11.48 14.62
N HIS A 11 -5.12 10.14 14.64
CA HIS A 11 -4.92 9.27 13.49
C HIS A 11 -6.07 8.28 13.32
N SER A 12 -7.00 8.52 12.40
CA SER A 12 -8.12 7.59 12.16
C SER A 12 -7.78 6.57 11.07
N ILE A 13 -8.00 5.28 11.34
CA ILE A 13 -7.81 4.21 10.36
C ILE A 13 -9.01 4.21 9.41
N LEU A 14 -8.78 4.62 8.17
CA LEU A 14 -9.82 4.62 7.13
C LEU A 14 -10.00 3.23 6.50
N ALA A 15 -8.91 2.51 6.26
CA ALA A 15 -8.95 1.15 5.73
C ALA A 15 -7.80 0.29 6.27
N GLU A 16 -8.13 -0.95 6.66
CA GLU A 16 -7.14 -1.93 7.13
C GLU A 16 -7.13 -3.18 6.24
N LYS A 17 -6.02 -3.93 6.30
CA LYS A 17 -5.94 -5.24 5.65
C LYS A 17 -6.74 -6.29 6.43
N THR A 18 -7.50 -7.12 5.73
CA THR A 18 -8.20 -8.27 6.31
C THR A 18 -7.40 -9.57 6.21
N ASP A 19 -6.41 -9.62 5.31
CA ASP A 19 -5.58 -10.80 5.09
C ASP A 19 -4.07 -10.49 5.00
N ILE A 20 -3.43 -10.74 3.86
CA ILE A 20 -2.00 -10.57 3.62
C ILE A 20 -1.69 -9.16 3.09
N PRO A 21 -0.55 -8.55 3.46
CA PRO A 21 -0.13 -7.28 2.87
C PRO A 21 0.15 -7.37 1.36
N VAL A 22 0.04 -6.24 0.67
CA VAL A 22 0.31 -6.13 -0.78
C VAL A 22 1.74 -6.58 -1.16
N GLY A 23 2.75 -6.25 -0.34
CA GLY A 23 4.12 -6.71 -0.58
C GLY A 23 4.23 -8.23 -0.56
N ASN A 24 3.60 -8.88 0.43
CA ASN A 24 3.65 -10.34 0.56
C ASN A 24 2.95 -11.07 -0.60
N VAL A 25 1.85 -10.51 -1.13
CA VAL A 25 1.19 -11.13 -2.31
C VAL A 25 2.05 -10.96 -3.55
N LEU A 26 2.68 -9.79 -3.75
CA LEU A 26 3.57 -9.56 -4.88
C LEU A 26 4.80 -10.46 -4.82
N ASP A 27 5.41 -10.65 -3.65
CA ASP A 27 6.54 -11.56 -3.47
C ASP A 27 6.16 -13.03 -3.71
N LYS A 28 4.91 -13.42 -3.42
CA LYS A 28 4.41 -14.75 -3.75
C LYS A 28 4.19 -14.89 -5.26
N CYS A 29 3.53 -13.92 -5.89
CA CYS A 29 3.29 -13.94 -7.32
C CYS A 29 4.61 -13.89 -8.11
N ALA A 30 5.61 -13.14 -7.63
CA ALA A 30 6.93 -13.07 -8.24
C ALA A 30 7.62 -14.44 -8.29
N ARG A 31 7.50 -15.23 -7.22
CA ARG A 31 8.05 -16.61 -7.18
C ARG A 31 7.37 -17.54 -8.18
N ASP A 32 6.08 -17.33 -8.43
CA ASP A 32 5.32 -18.14 -9.38
C ASP A 32 5.58 -17.67 -10.84
N ILE A 33 5.66 -16.35 -11.08
CA ILE A 33 5.76 -15.76 -12.43
C ILE A 33 7.20 -15.76 -12.97
N LEU A 34 8.20 -15.43 -12.16
CA LEU A 34 9.56 -15.22 -12.64
C LEU A 34 10.19 -16.53 -13.12
N PRO A 35 10.91 -16.53 -14.26
CA PRO A 35 11.71 -17.68 -14.68
C PRO A 35 12.73 -18.13 -13.61
N ALA A 36 12.95 -19.43 -13.48
CA ALA A 36 13.89 -20.01 -12.51
C ALA A 36 15.31 -19.41 -12.63
N SER A 37 15.74 -19.09 -13.86
CA SER A 37 17.03 -18.46 -14.15
C SER A 37 17.22 -17.09 -13.47
N LEU A 38 16.13 -16.37 -13.16
CA LEU A 38 16.20 -15.11 -12.42
C LEU A 38 16.20 -15.32 -10.90
N LEU A 39 15.64 -16.44 -10.42
CA LEU A 39 15.50 -16.77 -9.01
C LEU A 39 16.79 -17.35 -8.40
N ASP A 40 17.60 -18.04 -9.19
CA ASP A 40 18.82 -18.74 -8.74
C ASP A 40 20.02 -17.81 -8.40
N ASN A 41 19.83 -16.48 -8.46
CA ASN A 41 20.86 -15.52 -8.08
C ASN A 41 21.01 -15.45 -6.55
N GLY A 42 22.06 -16.08 -6.01
CA GLY A 42 22.35 -16.27 -4.57
C GLY A 42 22.65 -15.02 -3.70
N LYS A 43 22.12 -13.84 -4.05
CA LYS A 43 22.05 -12.68 -3.15
C LYS A 43 20.63 -12.54 -2.59
N SER A 44 20.46 -11.81 -1.48
CA SER A 44 19.15 -11.51 -0.90
C SER A 44 18.16 -11.08 -2.00
N VAL A 45 17.21 -11.96 -2.32
CA VAL A 45 16.30 -11.81 -3.46
C VAL A 45 15.19 -10.83 -3.07
N MET A 46 15.23 -9.65 -3.67
CA MET A 46 14.17 -8.64 -3.51
C MET A 46 13.11 -8.87 -4.60
N TYR A 47 12.15 -9.74 -4.31
CA TYR A 47 11.14 -10.21 -5.27
C TYR A 47 10.31 -9.08 -5.89
N GLY A 48 9.84 -8.11 -5.10
CA GLY A 48 9.10 -6.95 -5.61
C GLY A 48 9.84 -6.18 -6.72
N PRO A 49 11.05 -5.64 -6.46
CA PRO A 49 11.86 -4.99 -7.49
C PRO A 49 12.18 -5.88 -8.70
N MET A 50 12.40 -7.18 -8.50
CA MET A 50 12.65 -8.11 -9.60
C MET A 50 11.40 -8.31 -10.48
N LEU A 51 10.23 -8.41 -9.87
CA LEU A 51 8.96 -8.51 -10.59
C LEU A 51 8.71 -7.25 -11.42
N GLU A 52 8.97 -6.07 -10.86
CA GLU A 52 8.88 -4.80 -11.58
C GLU A 52 9.84 -4.74 -12.77
N ALA A 53 11.12 -5.03 -12.55
CA ALA A 53 12.14 -4.99 -13.60
C ALA A 53 11.85 -6.00 -14.73
N PHE A 54 11.32 -7.18 -14.38
CA PHE A 54 10.92 -8.19 -15.36
C PHE A 54 9.71 -7.74 -16.17
N ALA A 55 8.68 -7.22 -15.50
CA ALA A 55 7.45 -6.74 -16.14
C ALA A 55 7.70 -5.53 -17.07
N PHE A 56 8.57 -4.62 -16.66
CA PHE A 56 8.82 -3.36 -17.34
C PHE A 56 10.32 -3.17 -17.63
N PRO A 57 10.87 -3.91 -18.63
CA PRO A 57 12.30 -3.83 -18.96
C PRO A 57 12.75 -2.44 -19.40
N ASN A 58 11.83 -1.64 -19.96
CA ASN A 58 12.06 -0.28 -20.43
C ASN A 58 11.69 0.79 -19.38
N GLY A 59 11.38 0.37 -18.13
CA GLY A 59 10.95 1.27 -17.08
C GLY A 59 9.72 2.09 -17.46
N ALA A 60 9.77 3.39 -17.20
CA ALA A 60 8.64 4.31 -17.38
C ALA A 60 8.09 4.39 -18.81
N GLU A 61 8.92 4.17 -19.83
CA GLU A 61 8.47 4.13 -21.23
C GLU A 61 7.56 2.94 -21.52
N GLY A 62 7.59 1.90 -20.68
CA GLY A 62 6.82 0.67 -20.84
C GLY A 62 5.59 0.55 -19.95
N TYR A 63 5.24 1.56 -19.14
CA TYR A 63 4.14 1.42 -18.17
C TYR A 63 2.74 1.38 -18.77
N ASP A 64 2.56 1.85 -20.01
CA ASP A 64 1.33 1.80 -20.82
C ASP A 64 0.03 1.62 -20.02
N TYR A 65 -0.23 2.56 -19.10
CA TYR A 65 -1.37 2.49 -18.20
C TYR A 65 -2.40 3.54 -18.57
N THR A 66 -3.61 3.09 -18.87
CA THR A 66 -4.77 3.95 -19.09
C THR A 66 -5.72 3.85 -17.89
N PRO A 67 -5.84 4.91 -17.07
CA PRO A 67 -6.69 4.87 -15.88
C PRO A 67 -8.19 4.74 -16.23
N PRO A 68 -8.94 3.82 -15.60
CA PRO A 68 -10.38 3.72 -15.83
C PRO A 68 -11.15 4.96 -15.36
N GLU A 69 -12.13 5.40 -16.17
CA GLU A 69 -12.91 6.60 -15.90
C GLU A 69 -13.76 6.51 -14.63
N THR A 70 -14.24 5.30 -14.30
CA THR A 70 -15.19 5.08 -13.21
C THR A 70 -14.63 4.15 -12.14
N GLN A 71 -15.12 4.29 -10.91
CA GLN A 71 -14.79 3.37 -9.82
C GLN A 71 -15.12 1.93 -10.18
N ARG A 72 -16.23 1.72 -10.88
CA ARG A 72 -16.63 0.41 -11.39
C ARG A 72 -15.56 -0.18 -12.33
N GLY A 73 -14.96 0.64 -13.20
CA GLY A 73 -13.91 0.20 -14.12
C GLY A 73 -12.64 -0.33 -13.45
N LEU A 74 -12.28 0.18 -12.26
CA LEU A 74 -11.16 -0.35 -11.45
C LEU A 74 -11.46 -1.74 -10.88
N ASN A 75 -12.73 -2.05 -10.66
CA ASN A 75 -13.18 -3.30 -10.08
C ASN A 75 -13.66 -4.31 -11.14
N MET A 76 -13.52 -3.99 -12.43
CA MET A 76 -13.88 -4.88 -13.52
C MET A 76 -12.77 -5.87 -13.82
N MET A 77 -13.16 -7.13 -13.99
CA MET A 77 -12.28 -8.18 -14.52
C MET A 77 -11.90 -7.82 -15.96
N LYS A 78 -10.61 -7.81 -16.24
CA LYS A 78 -10.07 -7.65 -17.60
C LYS A 78 -9.48 -8.99 -18.04
N THR A 79 -9.65 -9.30 -19.33
CA THR A 79 -9.05 -10.47 -19.95
C THR A 79 -7.83 -10.03 -20.73
N THR A 80 -6.70 -10.70 -20.50
CA THR A 80 -5.45 -10.45 -21.22
C THR A 80 -5.51 -10.98 -22.66
N GLU A 81 -4.55 -10.61 -23.50
CA GLU A 81 -4.42 -11.17 -24.86
C GLU A 81 -4.24 -12.69 -24.87
N PHE A 82 -3.74 -13.26 -23.77
CA PHE A 82 -3.57 -14.70 -23.55
C PHE A 82 -4.80 -15.37 -22.90
N GLY A 83 -5.92 -14.66 -22.79
CA GLY A 83 -7.18 -15.21 -22.27
C GLY A 83 -7.25 -15.34 -20.74
N TRP A 84 -6.28 -14.80 -19.99
CA TRP A 84 -6.31 -14.85 -18.53
C TRP A 84 -7.26 -13.80 -17.96
N ALA A 85 -8.09 -14.21 -17.03
CA ALA A 85 -9.06 -13.36 -16.37
C ALA A 85 -8.68 -13.19 -14.90
N ILE A 86 -8.04 -12.07 -14.57
CA ILE A 86 -7.61 -11.78 -13.20
C ILE A 86 -8.67 -10.90 -12.54
N ARG A 87 -9.31 -11.43 -11.49
CA ARG A 87 -10.37 -10.72 -10.78
C ARG A 87 -9.78 -9.74 -9.77
N PRO A 88 -10.20 -8.47 -9.78
CA PRO A 88 -9.85 -7.53 -8.72
C PRO A 88 -10.33 -8.03 -7.35
N PRO A 89 -9.55 -7.84 -6.27
CA PRO A 89 -10.00 -8.20 -4.94
C PRO A 89 -11.22 -7.38 -4.50
N LEU A 90 -12.09 -7.97 -3.69
CA LEU A 90 -13.31 -7.33 -3.18
C LEU A 90 -14.18 -6.70 -4.29
N SER A 91 -14.24 -7.35 -5.46
CA SER A 91 -15.13 -6.97 -6.56
C SER A 91 -16.61 -7.17 -6.17
N GLU A 92 -17.53 -6.55 -6.94
CA GLU A 92 -18.98 -6.68 -6.78
C GLU A 92 -19.50 -6.09 -5.46
N ASP A 93 -20.07 -6.92 -4.58
CA ASP A 93 -20.82 -6.50 -3.37
C ASP A 93 -19.98 -5.77 -2.32
N LYS A 94 -18.64 -5.92 -2.38
CA LYS A 94 -17.69 -5.28 -1.45
C LYS A 94 -16.82 -4.22 -2.13
N SER A 95 -17.22 -3.76 -3.32
CA SER A 95 -16.43 -2.78 -4.10
C SER A 95 -16.28 -1.41 -3.43
N SER A 96 -17.19 -1.06 -2.52
CA SER A 96 -17.13 0.15 -1.68
C SER A 96 -16.57 -0.10 -0.28
N SER A 97 -16.15 -1.33 0.06
CA SER A 97 -15.63 -1.62 1.38
C SER A 97 -14.25 -0.96 1.58
N MET A 98 -14.09 -0.34 2.75
CA MET A 98 -12.84 0.27 3.18
C MET A 98 -11.90 -0.78 3.79
N GLU A 99 -11.59 -1.80 2.99
CA GLU A 99 -10.74 -2.94 3.37
C GLU A 99 -9.71 -3.21 2.27
N PHE A 100 -8.53 -3.68 2.68
CA PHE A 100 -7.55 -4.26 1.77
C PHE A 100 -7.57 -5.79 1.88
N SER A 101 -7.78 -6.49 0.78
CA SER A 101 -7.69 -7.96 0.72
C SER A 101 -6.96 -8.36 -0.54
N TYR A 102 -6.04 -9.32 -0.43
CA TYR A 102 -5.22 -9.81 -1.54
C TYR A 102 -5.13 -11.34 -1.60
N SER A 103 -5.79 -12.06 -0.70
CA SER A 103 -5.72 -13.53 -0.60
C SER A 103 -6.10 -14.26 -1.89
N GLY A 104 -7.09 -13.75 -2.65
CA GLY A 104 -7.51 -14.34 -3.92
C GLY A 104 -6.52 -14.19 -5.07
N LEU A 105 -5.75 -13.10 -5.08
CA LEU A 105 -4.88 -12.75 -6.21
C LEU A 105 -3.79 -13.80 -6.41
N GLY A 106 -3.04 -14.13 -5.35
CA GLY A 106 -1.96 -15.12 -5.44
C GLY A 106 -2.43 -16.51 -5.90
N ALA A 107 -3.63 -16.94 -5.49
CA ALA A 107 -4.20 -18.21 -5.92
C ALA A 107 -4.56 -18.22 -7.42
N ILE A 108 -5.10 -17.10 -7.93
CA ILE A 108 -5.42 -16.95 -9.36
C ILE A 108 -4.14 -16.98 -10.19
N ILE A 109 -3.12 -16.21 -9.80
CA ILE A 109 -1.83 -16.17 -10.50
C ILE A 109 -1.18 -17.55 -10.54
N ARG A 110 -1.10 -18.24 -9.39
CA ARG A 110 -0.55 -19.58 -9.34
C ARG A 110 -1.26 -20.55 -10.27
N ARG A 111 -2.59 -20.55 -10.26
CA ARG A 111 -3.39 -21.41 -11.14
C ARG A 111 -3.12 -21.13 -12.62
N ILE A 112 -2.94 -19.87 -13.00
CA ILE A 112 -2.58 -19.49 -14.38
C ILE A 112 -1.21 -20.07 -14.74
N VAL A 113 -0.21 -19.91 -13.87
CA VAL A 113 1.15 -20.43 -14.11
C VAL A 113 1.15 -21.96 -14.18
N GLU A 114 0.55 -22.65 -13.22
CA GLU A 114 0.49 -24.12 -13.18
C GLU A 114 -0.27 -24.72 -14.38
N GLY A 115 -1.29 -24.01 -14.87
CA GLY A 115 -2.03 -24.41 -16.07
C GLY A 115 -1.27 -24.18 -17.38
N ASN A 116 -0.15 -23.45 -17.35
CA ASN A 116 0.64 -23.09 -18.52
C ASN A 116 2.14 -23.30 -18.23
N PRO A 117 2.61 -24.56 -18.11
CA PRO A 117 4.00 -24.84 -17.71
C PRO A 117 5.04 -24.31 -18.72
N GLU A 118 4.70 -24.32 -20.01
CA GLU A 118 5.55 -23.85 -21.11
C GLU A 118 5.37 -22.34 -21.42
N MET A 119 4.89 -21.58 -20.44
CA MET A 119 4.65 -20.14 -20.59
C MET A 119 5.95 -19.40 -20.96
N SER A 120 5.90 -18.70 -22.09
CA SER A 120 7.00 -17.89 -22.61
C SER A 120 7.32 -16.69 -21.70
N ASP A 121 8.51 -16.12 -21.85
CA ASP A 121 8.89 -14.91 -21.10
C ASP A 121 7.95 -13.73 -21.39
N LEU A 122 7.44 -13.61 -22.62
CA LEU A 122 6.47 -12.58 -22.99
C LEU A 122 5.17 -12.74 -22.21
N GLU A 123 4.63 -13.95 -22.18
CA GLU A 123 3.43 -14.28 -21.42
C GLU A 123 3.60 -14.00 -19.92
N ARG A 124 4.74 -14.41 -19.35
CA ARG A 124 5.08 -14.14 -17.93
C ARG A 124 5.15 -12.64 -17.66
N ARG A 125 5.66 -11.83 -18.60
CA ARG A 125 5.73 -10.38 -18.45
C ARG A 125 4.34 -9.76 -18.42
N VAL A 126 3.46 -10.13 -19.35
CA VAL A 126 2.07 -9.66 -19.35
C VAL A 126 1.35 -10.07 -18.06
N LEU A 127 1.58 -11.29 -17.57
CA LEU A 127 1.03 -11.74 -16.29
C LEU A 127 1.56 -10.92 -15.11
N ALA A 128 2.85 -10.57 -15.09
CA ALA A 128 3.46 -9.72 -14.07
C ALA A 128 2.89 -8.29 -14.08
N GLN A 129 2.76 -7.68 -15.26
CA GLN A 129 2.17 -6.35 -15.45
C GLN A 129 0.73 -6.33 -14.93
N GLU A 130 -0.07 -7.30 -15.34
CA GLU A 130 -1.48 -7.40 -14.94
C GLU A 130 -1.65 -7.71 -13.46
N THR A 131 -0.76 -8.51 -12.88
CA THR A 131 -0.72 -8.77 -11.43
C THR A 131 -0.49 -7.47 -10.65
N MET A 132 0.51 -6.67 -11.04
CA MET A 132 0.78 -5.38 -10.40
C MET A 132 -0.34 -4.38 -10.63
N ARG A 133 -0.89 -4.30 -11.85
CA ARG A 133 -2.03 -3.44 -12.17
C ARG A 133 -3.21 -3.75 -11.24
N VAL A 134 -3.61 -5.01 -11.14
CA VAL A 134 -4.75 -5.42 -10.29
C VAL A 134 -4.48 -5.13 -8.81
N ALA A 135 -3.28 -5.43 -8.32
CA ALA A 135 -2.92 -5.17 -6.93
C ALA A 135 -2.92 -3.68 -6.59
N PHE A 136 -2.38 -2.85 -7.49
CA PHE A 136 -2.25 -1.42 -7.26
C PHE A 136 -3.55 -0.65 -7.54
N GLU A 137 -4.35 -1.05 -8.53
CA GLU A 137 -5.71 -0.51 -8.73
C GLU A 137 -6.60 -0.79 -7.52
N HIS A 138 -6.45 -1.96 -6.89
CA HIS A 138 -7.14 -2.27 -5.62
C HIS A 138 -6.73 -1.33 -4.49
N LEU A 139 -5.43 -1.03 -4.38
CA LEU A 139 -4.92 -0.07 -3.41
C LEU A 139 -5.48 1.33 -3.69
N ALA A 140 -5.33 1.79 -4.93
CA ALA A 140 -5.70 3.13 -5.35
C ALA A 140 -7.21 3.36 -5.30
N SER A 141 -8.02 2.31 -5.53
CA SER A 141 -9.48 2.42 -5.42
C SER A 141 -9.93 2.78 -4.01
N ARG A 142 -9.25 2.32 -2.95
CA ARG A 142 -9.55 2.70 -1.55
C ARG A 142 -9.07 4.11 -1.23
N VAL A 143 -7.94 4.53 -1.81
CA VAL A 143 -7.49 5.93 -1.73
C VAL A 143 -8.54 6.86 -2.35
N LEU A 144 -9.04 6.54 -3.55
CA LEU A 144 -10.08 7.33 -4.20
C LEU A 144 -11.39 7.36 -3.40
N LEU A 145 -11.80 6.24 -2.81
CA LEU A 145 -12.98 6.19 -1.93
C LEU A 145 -12.78 7.10 -0.72
N ALA A 146 -11.61 7.06 -0.07
CA ALA A 146 -11.28 7.95 1.04
C ALA A 146 -11.31 9.42 0.61
N LEU A 147 -10.60 9.79 -0.47
CA LEU A 147 -10.56 11.17 -0.98
C LEU A 147 -11.94 11.70 -1.41
N SER A 148 -12.87 10.81 -1.74
CA SER A 148 -14.27 11.18 -2.07
C SER A 148 -15.15 11.39 -0.83
N MET A 149 -14.66 11.09 0.38
CA MET A 149 -15.42 11.33 1.62
C MET A 149 -15.47 12.84 1.91
N PRO A 150 -16.62 13.39 2.37
CA PRO A 150 -16.73 14.81 2.71
C PRO A 150 -15.69 15.30 3.71
N ALA A 151 -15.27 14.43 4.65
CA ALA A 151 -14.25 14.74 5.65
C ALA A 151 -12.84 14.93 5.06
N MET A 152 -12.58 14.45 3.84
CA MET A 152 -11.28 14.55 3.17
C MET A 152 -11.20 15.73 2.20
N LYS A 153 -12.21 16.61 2.15
CA LYS A 153 -12.29 17.70 1.16
C LYS A 153 -11.07 18.63 1.18
N ASP A 154 -10.50 18.87 2.36
CA ASP A 154 -9.38 19.79 2.55
C ASP A 154 -8.01 19.09 2.57
N ILE A 155 -7.96 17.81 2.20
CA ILE A 155 -6.70 17.05 2.15
C ILE A 155 -5.83 17.57 1.00
N SER A 156 -4.61 17.95 1.32
CA SER A 156 -3.64 18.45 0.34
C SER A 156 -2.57 17.43 -0.03
N THR A 157 -2.34 16.44 0.84
CA THR A 157 -1.19 15.54 0.74
C THR A 157 -1.59 14.09 0.96
N LEU A 158 -1.13 13.21 0.07
CA LEU A 158 -1.18 11.77 0.22
C LEU A 158 0.25 11.24 0.37
N VAL A 159 0.57 10.67 1.53
CA VAL A 159 1.86 10.02 1.77
C VAL A 159 1.73 8.52 1.52
N VAL A 160 2.61 7.96 0.66
CA VAL A 160 2.69 6.52 0.40
C VAL A 160 4.07 6.03 0.83
N SER A 161 4.11 5.29 1.94
CA SER A 161 5.33 4.77 2.55
C SER A 161 5.33 3.24 2.65
N GLY A 162 6.49 2.67 2.97
CA GLY A 162 6.72 1.22 3.08
C GLY A 162 7.44 0.61 1.87
N GLY A 163 7.80 -0.67 1.95
CA GLY A 163 8.64 -1.34 0.93
C GLY A 163 8.11 -1.23 -0.50
N VAL A 164 6.81 -1.40 -0.69
CA VAL A 164 6.15 -1.35 -2.01
C VAL A 164 6.09 0.07 -2.58
N ALA A 165 6.24 1.10 -1.75
CA ALA A 165 6.29 2.50 -2.20
C ALA A 165 7.53 2.82 -3.06
N SER A 166 8.54 1.94 -3.10
CA SER A 166 9.66 2.02 -4.05
C SER A 166 9.24 1.81 -5.51
N ASN A 167 8.16 1.05 -5.73
CA ASN A 167 7.74 0.60 -7.05
C ASN A 167 7.33 1.81 -7.89
N GLN A 168 8.04 2.01 -8.99
CA GLN A 168 7.87 3.15 -9.88
C GLN A 168 6.60 3.02 -10.71
N PHE A 169 6.18 1.80 -11.04
CA PHE A 169 4.88 1.57 -11.68
C PHE A 169 3.71 2.00 -10.76
N LEU A 170 3.76 1.68 -9.46
CA LEU A 170 2.77 2.14 -8.48
C LEU A 170 2.70 3.68 -8.45
N LYS A 171 3.86 4.36 -8.43
CA LYS A 171 3.92 5.82 -8.44
C LYS A 171 3.24 6.40 -9.67
N TYR A 172 3.63 5.89 -10.84
CA TYR A 172 3.10 6.32 -12.13
C TYR A 172 1.59 6.10 -12.23
N MET A 173 1.15 4.88 -11.92
CA MET A 173 -0.25 4.48 -12.01
C MET A 173 -1.13 5.23 -11.00
N LEU A 174 -0.67 5.41 -9.75
CA LEU A 174 -1.41 6.14 -8.73
C LEU A 174 -1.58 7.62 -9.10
N ARG A 175 -0.50 8.28 -9.54
CA ARG A 175 -0.56 9.68 -9.99
C ARG A 175 -1.52 9.83 -11.18
N SER A 176 -1.35 9.00 -12.21
CA SER A 176 -2.21 9.00 -13.41
C SER A 176 -3.69 8.82 -13.07
N LEU A 177 -3.99 7.94 -12.11
CA LEU A 177 -5.36 7.70 -11.67
C LEU A 177 -5.93 8.87 -10.85
N LEU A 178 -5.13 9.47 -9.97
CA LEU A 178 -5.55 10.66 -9.23
C LEU A 178 -5.83 11.85 -10.16
N ASP A 179 -4.96 12.08 -11.15
CA ASP A 179 -5.15 13.13 -12.16
C ASP A 179 -6.45 12.92 -12.93
N LYS A 180 -6.66 11.71 -13.46
CA LYS A 180 -7.88 11.36 -14.19
C LYS A 180 -9.16 11.54 -13.35
N ARG A 181 -9.05 11.48 -12.02
CA ARG A 181 -10.17 11.63 -11.08
C ARG A 181 -10.32 13.05 -10.51
N GLY A 182 -9.54 14.02 -10.99
CA GLY A 182 -9.64 15.41 -10.55
C GLY A 182 -8.92 15.71 -9.24
N PHE A 183 -8.01 14.83 -8.80
CA PHE A 183 -7.17 15.03 -7.61
C PHE A 183 -5.75 15.50 -7.98
N GLU A 184 -5.62 16.26 -9.07
CA GLU A 184 -4.35 16.87 -9.53
C GLU A 184 -3.72 17.77 -8.46
N GLY A 185 -4.56 18.43 -7.64
CA GLY A 185 -4.11 19.30 -6.55
C GLY A 185 -3.63 18.58 -5.29
N VAL A 186 -3.80 17.26 -5.19
CA VAL A 186 -3.28 16.47 -4.06
C VAL A 186 -1.83 16.11 -4.35
N GLU A 187 -0.90 16.60 -3.51
CA GLU A 187 0.51 16.23 -3.55
C GLU A 187 0.67 14.76 -3.15
N VAL A 188 1.43 13.98 -3.91
CA VAL A 188 1.70 12.57 -3.59
C VAL A 188 3.17 12.44 -3.20
N VAL A 189 3.41 12.16 -1.93
CA VAL A 189 4.75 12.07 -1.36
C VAL A 189 5.14 10.61 -1.19
N PHE A 190 6.27 10.23 -1.79
CA PHE A 190 6.93 8.94 -1.60
C PHE A 190 8.24 9.18 -0.85
N PRO A 191 8.34 8.82 0.45
CA PRO A 191 9.57 9.04 1.21
C PRO A 191 10.77 8.27 0.62
N PRO A 192 12.00 8.72 0.87
CA PRO A 192 13.21 7.97 0.53
C PRO A 192 13.16 6.54 1.08
N MET A 193 13.66 5.57 0.31
CA MET A 193 13.55 4.16 0.70
C MET A 193 14.24 3.81 2.01
N SER A 194 15.32 4.50 2.36
CA SER A 194 16.00 4.36 3.65
C SER A 194 15.11 4.77 4.84
N LEU A 195 14.05 5.56 4.60
CA LEU A 195 13.08 5.99 5.62
C LEU A 195 11.80 5.15 5.59
N CYS A 196 11.55 4.36 4.54
CA CYS A 196 10.36 3.52 4.40
C CYS A 196 10.46 2.17 5.12
N THR A 197 11.66 1.76 5.56
CA THR A 197 11.89 0.56 6.37
C THR A 197 12.03 0.93 7.84
N ASP A 198 11.72 0.01 8.76
CA ASP A 198 11.86 0.25 10.20
C ASP A 198 13.27 0.76 10.57
N ASN A 199 13.35 1.97 11.11
CA ASN A 199 14.62 2.63 11.42
C ASN A 199 14.50 3.53 12.67
N ALA A 200 15.64 3.83 13.31
CA ALA A 200 15.64 4.65 14.53
C ALA A 200 15.29 6.13 14.28
N ALA A 201 15.49 6.64 13.06
CA ALA A 201 15.23 8.04 12.73
C ALA A 201 13.72 8.37 12.80
N MET A 202 12.85 7.46 12.35
CA MET A 202 11.40 7.66 12.47
C MET A 202 10.93 7.73 13.94
N ILE A 203 11.53 6.90 14.81
CA ILE A 203 11.22 6.90 16.25
C ILE A 203 11.70 8.19 16.90
N ALA A 204 12.92 8.64 16.55
CA ALA A 204 13.47 9.88 17.06
C ALA A 204 12.65 11.10 16.61
N TRP A 205 12.23 11.15 15.34
CA TRP A 205 11.40 12.22 14.79
C TRP A 205 10.04 12.30 15.49
N THR A 206 9.32 11.18 15.62
CA THR A 206 8.07 11.12 16.39
C THR A 206 8.27 11.58 17.84
N GLY A 207 9.40 11.22 18.47
CA GLY A 207 9.75 11.68 19.81
C GLY A 207 9.95 13.20 19.89
N ILE A 208 10.60 13.81 18.90
CA ILE A 208 10.79 15.27 18.81
C ILE A 208 9.43 15.97 18.65
N GLU A 209 8.62 15.52 17.69
CA GLU A 209 7.27 16.08 17.44
C GLU A 209 6.39 16.00 18.68
N MET A 210 6.37 14.84 19.36
CA MET A 210 5.62 14.66 20.61
C MET A 210 6.18 15.56 21.73
N TRP A 211 7.50 15.69 21.84
CA TRP A 211 8.15 16.53 22.84
C TRP A 211 7.84 18.01 22.63
N GLU A 212 7.93 18.50 21.40
CA GLU A 212 7.62 19.88 21.02
C GLU A 212 6.11 20.17 21.13
N GLY A 213 5.27 19.17 20.85
CA GLY A 213 3.82 19.20 21.12
C GLY A 213 3.45 19.15 22.61
N GLY A 214 4.43 19.14 23.52
CA GLY A 214 4.24 19.18 24.96
C GLY A 214 3.88 17.84 25.60
N TRP A 215 4.04 16.71 24.90
CA TRP A 215 3.79 15.39 25.45
C TRP A 215 5.04 14.77 26.09
N ARG A 216 4.88 14.14 27.24
CA ARG A 216 5.95 13.46 27.98
C ARG A 216 5.47 12.08 28.43
N SER A 217 6.36 11.08 28.41
CA SER A 217 6.11 9.78 29.03
C SER A 217 6.68 9.74 30.45
N GLY A 218 5.97 9.10 31.37
CA GLY A 218 6.48 8.76 32.69
C GLY A 218 7.54 7.65 32.64
N LEU A 219 8.45 7.63 33.61
CA LEU A 219 9.47 6.58 33.74
C LEU A 219 8.92 5.18 34.04
N ASN A 220 7.62 5.08 34.36
CA ASN A 220 6.92 3.83 34.61
C ASN A 220 6.33 3.19 33.34
N MET A 221 6.54 3.78 32.16
CA MET A 221 6.02 3.26 30.89
C MET A 221 6.58 1.88 30.58
N ARG A 222 5.74 1.00 30.01
CA ARG A 222 6.09 -0.39 29.68
C ARG A 222 5.85 -0.64 28.20
N SER A 223 6.52 -1.66 27.66
CA SER A 223 6.25 -2.14 26.30
C SER A 223 4.83 -2.67 26.19
N LEU A 224 4.11 -2.25 25.15
CA LEU A 224 2.79 -2.77 24.81
C LEU A 224 2.90 -3.74 23.64
N LYS A 225 2.31 -4.93 23.79
CA LYS A 225 2.27 -5.93 22.71
C LYS A 225 1.32 -5.53 21.58
N LYS A 226 0.24 -4.83 21.92
CA LYS A 226 -0.73 -4.24 21.01
C LYS A 226 -0.99 -2.83 21.48
N TRP A 227 -0.96 -1.90 20.54
CA TRP A 227 -1.18 -0.49 20.78
C TRP A 227 -1.80 0.07 19.51
N ALA A 228 -3.08 0.43 19.56
CA ALA A 228 -3.73 1.05 18.43
C ALA A 228 -3.23 2.47 18.23
N ILE A 229 -3.24 2.94 16.99
CA ILE A 229 -2.97 4.34 16.68
C ILE A 229 -4.25 5.17 16.74
N ASP A 230 -5.40 4.54 16.49
CA ASP A 230 -6.70 5.19 16.37
C ASP A 230 -7.27 5.58 17.74
N PRO A 231 -7.52 6.88 18.01
CA PRO A 231 -8.12 7.32 19.26
C PRO A 231 -9.47 6.66 19.58
N GLU A 232 -10.23 6.24 18.56
CA GLU A 232 -11.52 5.57 18.72
C GLU A 232 -11.39 4.06 19.02
N ALA A 233 -10.17 3.52 19.06
CA ALA A 233 -9.94 2.14 19.45
C ALA A 233 -10.22 1.92 20.94
N ALA A 234 -10.54 0.68 21.31
CA ALA A 234 -10.91 0.32 22.69
C ALA A 234 -9.79 0.56 23.71
N ASP A 235 -8.53 0.64 23.28
CA ASP A 235 -7.38 0.96 24.12
C ASP A 235 -7.06 2.47 24.18
N GLY A 236 -7.83 3.33 23.49
CA GLY A 236 -7.66 4.79 23.45
C GLY A 236 -6.62 5.29 22.45
N GLY A 237 -6.11 4.43 21.57
CA GLY A 237 -5.18 4.82 20.52
C GLY A 237 -3.80 5.24 21.01
N ILE A 238 -3.16 6.16 20.29
CA ILE A 238 -1.81 6.65 20.62
C ILE A 238 -1.74 7.26 22.04
N MET A 239 -2.82 7.89 22.50
CA MET A 239 -2.90 8.50 23.84
C MET A 239 -3.48 7.58 24.91
N GLY A 240 -3.93 6.39 24.54
CA GLY A 240 -4.55 5.41 25.41
C GLY A 240 -3.68 4.85 26.53
N PRO A 241 -2.39 4.56 26.30
CA PRO A 241 -1.51 4.06 27.36
C PRO A 241 -1.37 5.03 28.54
N GLU A 242 -1.40 4.49 29.75
CA GLU A 242 -1.12 5.27 30.96
C GLU A 242 0.31 5.85 30.96
N GLY A 243 0.47 7.02 31.57
CA GLY A 243 1.78 7.64 31.80
C GLY A 243 2.12 8.80 30.87
N TRP A 244 1.26 9.14 29.91
CA TRP A 244 1.34 10.42 29.20
C TRP A 244 1.10 11.60 30.16
N ARG A 245 1.86 12.67 29.98
CA ARG A 245 1.71 13.94 30.71
C ARG A 245 1.86 15.11 29.74
N ARG A 246 1.14 16.21 29.97
CA ARG A 246 1.42 17.48 29.30
C ARG A 246 2.56 18.21 30.02
N ALA A 247 3.41 18.90 29.28
CA ALA A 247 4.47 19.73 29.82
C ALA A 247 3.92 20.87 30.71
N ASP A 248 2.70 21.33 30.41
CA ASP A 248 2.02 22.41 31.14
C ASP A 248 1.32 21.93 32.43
N ASP A 249 1.21 20.60 32.62
CA ASP A 249 0.73 19.99 33.87
C ASP A 249 1.85 20.00 34.94
N THR A 250 2.46 21.15 35.18
CA THR A 250 3.33 21.39 36.34
C THR A 250 2.47 21.71 37.56
N GLN A 251 1.86 20.69 38.15
CA GLN A 251 1.83 20.59 39.61
C GLN A 251 3.11 19.85 40.02
N LEU A 252 4.17 20.65 40.23
CA LEU A 252 5.37 20.25 40.98
C LEU A 252 5.13 20.57 42.46
#